data_AF-A0AAD0LTM5-F1
#
_entry.id   AF-A0AAD0LTM5-F1
#
_cell.length_a   1.000
_cell.length_b   1.000
_cell.length_c   1.000
_cell.angle_alpha   90.00
_cell.angle_beta   90.00
_cell.angle_gamma   90.00
#
_symmetry.space_group_name_H-M   'P 1'
#
loop_
_entity.id
_entity.type
_entity.pdbx_description
1 polymer ?
#
loop_
_entity_poly.entity_id
_entity_poly.type
_entity_poly.pdbx_seq_one_letter_code
_entity_poly.pdbx_strand_id
1 'polypeptide(L)'
;MKIVKISERFPYPGPRFKRLGPQSGEEFKSYMLKILKDTYGLDYKKNNNITIMIDLDGTPGYGSSFLEEGFGGLIREGVPYELLKSLKIKTDEEPELADEIKEYIYDEYLKLK
;
A
#
# COMPACT_ATOMS: atom_id res chain seq x y z
N MET A 1 14.56 -10.01 1.82
CA MET A 1 13.51 -9.07 2.26
C MET A 1 13.79 -7.72 1.60
N LYS A 2 12.77 -7.06 1.06
CA LYS A 2 12.86 -5.73 0.44
C LYS A 2 12.11 -4.74 1.32
N ILE A 3 12.74 -3.62 1.66
CA ILE A 3 12.13 -2.58 2.48
C ILE A 3 11.74 -1.42 1.57
N VAL A 4 10.53 -0.92 1.73
CA VAL A 4 10.00 0.26 1.03
C VAL A 4 9.69 1.29 2.09
N LYS A 5 10.54 2.31 2.21
CA LYS A 5 10.34 3.42 3.14
C LYS A 5 9.44 4.46 2.49
N ILE A 6 8.26 4.65 3.06
CA ILE A 6 7.27 5.55 2.47
C ILE A 6 7.66 7.01 2.66
N SER A 7 8.27 7.37 3.79
CA SER A 7 8.79 8.71 4.07
C SER A 7 9.80 9.23 3.05
N GLU A 8 10.55 8.37 2.35
CA GLU A 8 11.50 8.80 1.30
C GLU A 8 10.82 9.30 0.01
N ARG A 9 9.58 8.84 -0.26
CA ARG A 9 8.84 9.19 -1.48
C ARG A 9 7.57 10.00 -1.21
N PHE A 10 6.97 9.78 -0.06
CA PHE A 10 5.75 10.43 0.43
C PHE A 10 6.01 11.02 1.83
N PRO A 11 6.95 11.98 1.98
CA PRO A 11 7.25 12.59 3.28
C PRO A 11 6.05 13.34 3.88
N TYR A 12 5.08 13.76 3.07
CA TYR A 12 3.85 14.42 3.52
C TYR A 12 2.64 13.78 2.80
N PRO A 13 2.12 12.64 3.31
CA PRO A 13 0.98 11.96 2.71
C PRO A 13 -0.20 12.91 2.49
N GLY A 14 -0.70 12.93 1.26
CA GLY A 14 -1.68 13.89 0.78
C GLY A 14 -3.11 13.35 0.76
N PRO A 15 -4.00 13.98 -0.03
CA PRO A 15 -5.40 13.59 -0.10
C PRO A 15 -5.59 12.27 -0.86
N ARG A 16 -6.83 11.77 -0.89
CA ARG A 16 -7.19 10.55 -1.63
C ARG A 16 -6.76 10.58 -3.11
N PHE A 17 -7.07 11.68 -3.82
CA PHE A 17 -6.91 11.77 -5.28
C PHE A 17 -5.91 12.83 -5.70
N LYS A 18 -5.20 12.61 -6.82
CA LYS A 18 -4.21 13.53 -7.42
C LYS A 18 -4.76 14.93 -7.68
N ARG A 19 -6.03 15.00 -8.10
CA ARG A 19 -6.71 16.27 -8.39
C ARG A 19 -6.92 17.16 -7.16
N LEU A 20 -6.85 16.59 -5.96
CA LEU A 20 -7.05 17.31 -4.70
C LEU A 20 -5.73 17.82 -4.11
N GLY A 21 -4.59 17.28 -4.56
CA GLY A 21 -3.28 17.66 -4.06
C GLY A 21 -2.19 16.64 -4.38
N PRO A 22 -0.91 17.03 -4.23
CA PRO A 22 0.23 16.15 -4.47
C PRO A 22 0.34 15.06 -3.40
N GLN A 23 1.20 14.06 -3.63
CA GLN A 23 1.48 12.98 -2.68
C GLN A 23 0.22 12.21 -2.29
N SER A 24 -0.72 12.10 -3.24
CA SER A 24 -2.04 11.52 -3.00
C SER A 24 -2.01 9.99 -2.82
N GLY A 25 -3.08 9.44 -2.25
CA GLY A 25 -3.30 7.99 -2.18
C GLY A 25 -3.25 7.33 -3.56
N GLU A 26 -3.78 7.97 -4.59
CA GLU A 26 -3.65 7.53 -5.99
C GLU A 26 -2.21 7.47 -6.50
N GLU A 27 -1.36 8.43 -6.13
CA GLU A 27 0.08 8.40 -6.45
C GLU A 27 0.78 7.25 -5.73
N PHE A 28 0.47 7.08 -4.45
CA PHE A 28 1.01 6.00 -3.63
C PHE A 28 0.61 4.62 -4.17
N LYS A 29 -0.67 4.41 -4.52
CA LYS A 29 -1.15 3.21 -5.19
C LYS A 29 -0.36 2.91 -6.47
N SER A 30 -0.19 3.92 -7.32
CA SER A 30 0.57 3.79 -8.57
C SER A 30 2.03 3.37 -8.32
N TYR A 31 2.64 3.96 -7.29
CA TYR A 31 4.00 3.63 -6.87
C TYR A 31 4.11 2.19 -6.34
N MET A 32 3.17 1.78 -5.49
CA MET A 32 3.12 0.41 -4.96
C MET A 32 2.88 -0.63 -6.05
N LEU A 33 1.99 -0.37 -7.02
CA LEU A 33 1.79 -1.26 -8.18
C LEU A 33 3.09 -1.50 -8.94
N LYS A 34 3.86 -0.44 -9.18
CA LYS A 34 5.16 -0.56 -9.85
C LYS A 34 6.09 -1.47 -9.06
N ILE A 35 6.23 -1.23 -7.75
CA ILE A 35 7.08 -2.06 -6.88
C ILE A 35 6.64 -3.53 -6.89
N LEU A 36 5.34 -3.78 -6.78
CA LEU A 36 4.78 -5.13 -6.76
C LEU A 36 5.01 -5.84 -8.09
N LYS A 37 4.79 -5.18 -9.23
CA LYS A 37 5.03 -5.74 -10.56
C LYS A 37 6.52 -5.98 -10.84
N ASP A 38 7.38 -5.04 -10.45
CA ASP A 38 8.84 -5.20 -10.57
C ASP A 38 9.35 -6.38 -9.71
N THR A 39 8.70 -6.63 -8.58
CA THR A 39 9.08 -7.68 -7.65
C THR A 39 8.49 -9.03 -8.05
N TYR A 40 7.17 -9.14 -8.24
CA TYR A 40 6.45 -10.41 -8.44
C TYR A 40 6.03 -10.69 -9.89
N GLY A 41 6.45 -9.86 -10.83
CA GLY A 41 6.05 -9.95 -12.24
C GLY A 41 4.71 -9.26 -12.51
N LEU A 42 4.42 -9.02 -13.80
CA LEU A 42 3.18 -8.35 -14.24
C LEU A 42 1.91 -9.11 -13.87
N ASP A 43 2.00 -10.44 -13.76
CA ASP A 43 0.92 -11.35 -13.39
C ASP A 43 0.95 -11.78 -11.92
N TYR A 44 1.90 -11.24 -11.13
CA TYR A 44 2.12 -11.57 -9.72
C TYR A 44 2.42 -13.05 -9.43
N LYS A 45 2.85 -13.84 -10.42
CA LYS A 45 3.15 -15.27 -10.26
C LYS A 45 4.63 -15.58 -10.12
N LYS A 46 5.50 -14.58 -10.27
CA LYS A 46 6.94 -14.79 -10.12
C LYS A 46 7.22 -15.11 -8.66
N ASN A 47 7.66 -16.33 -8.41
CA ASN A 47 8.06 -16.77 -7.08
C ASN A 47 9.52 -16.44 -6.83
N ASN A 48 9.76 -15.32 -6.14
CA ASN A 48 11.11 -14.83 -5.88
C ASN A 48 11.58 -15.12 -4.45
N ASN A 49 10.71 -15.70 -3.59
CA ASN A 49 10.90 -15.73 -2.13
C ASN A 49 11.24 -14.36 -1.51
N ILE A 50 10.85 -13.26 -2.15
CA ILE A 50 11.06 -11.90 -1.64
C ILE A 50 9.82 -11.49 -0.87
N THR A 51 9.96 -11.22 0.42
CA THR A 51 8.95 -10.50 1.21
C THR A 51 9.21 -9.00 1.13
N ILE A 52 8.15 -8.21 0.92
CA ILE A 52 8.18 -6.76 1.00
C ILE A 52 7.73 -6.31 2.39
N MET A 53 8.50 -5.40 2.99
CA MET A 53 8.12 -4.64 4.17
C MET A 53 7.89 -3.19 3.77
N ILE A 54 6.72 -2.66 4.13
CA ILE A 54 6.34 -1.26 3.96
C ILE A 54 6.57 -0.58 5.30
N ASP A 55 7.46 0.40 5.31
CA ASP A 55 7.82 1.19 6.49
C ASP A 55 7.11 2.54 6.40
N LEU A 56 6.10 2.72 7.25
CA LEU A 56 5.23 3.89 7.32
C LEU A 56 5.78 4.98 8.27
N ASP A 57 6.80 4.66 9.06
CA ASP A 57 7.35 5.62 10.03
C ASP A 57 8.13 6.77 9.36
N GLY A 58 8.25 7.87 10.09
CA GLY A 58 8.95 9.07 9.63
C GLY A 58 8.10 9.95 8.72
N THR A 59 6.77 9.85 8.81
CA THR A 59 5.83 10.78 8.18
C THR A 59 4.97 11.45 9.25
N PRO A 60 4.31 12.59 8.97
CA PRO A 60 3.34 13.21 9.89
C PRO A 60 2.06 12.40 10.12
N GLY A 61 1.98 11.20 9.54
CA GLY A 61 0.85 10.29 9.59
C GLY A 61 0.06 10.19 8.30
N TYR A 62 -0.90 9.27 8.29
CA TYR A 62 -1.67 8.90 7.09
C TYR A 62 -3.16 9.05 7.32
N GLY A 63 -3.82 9.83 6.47
CA GLY A 63 -5.27 9.90 6.51
C GLY A 63 -5.93 8.59 6.04
N SER A 64 -7.04 8.21 6.66
CA SER A 64 -7.86 7.06 6.26
C SER A 64 -8.16 7.02 4.76
N SER A 65 -8.50 8.17 4.16
CA SER A 65 -8.76 8.26 2.72
C SER A 65 -7.54 8.00 1.83
N PHE A 66 -6.33 8.30 2.33
CA PHE A 66 -5.08 7.96 1.66
C PHE A 66 -4.82 6.46 1.74
N LEU A 67 -4.97 5.87 2.93
CA LEU A 67 -4.72 4.44 3.16
C LEU A 67 -5.71 3.55 2.39
N GLU A 68 -7.00 3.92 2.39
CA GLU A 68 -8.02 3.17 1.66
C GLU A 68 -7.74 3.18 0.15
N GLU A 69 -7.48 4.35 -0.45
CA GLU A 69 -7.15 4.41 -1.88
C GLU A 69 -5.79 3.77 -2.17
N GLY A 70 -4.84 3.90 -1.24
CA GLY A 70 -3.49 3.39 -1.38
C GLY A 70 -3.40 1.87 -1.35
N PHE A 71 -4.13 1.22 -0.44
CA PHE A 71 -4.07 -0.23 -0.20
C PHE A 71 -5.32 -0.96 -0.69
N GLY A 72 -6.51 -0.48 -0.37
CA GLY A 72 -7.75 -1.00 -0.94
C GLY A 72 -7.77 -0.82 -2.46
N GLY A 73 -7.30 0.33 -2.96
CA GLY A 73 -7.15 0.54 -4.39
C GLY A 73 -6.24 -0.46 -5.11
N LEU A 74 -5.29 -1.12 -4.43
CA LEU A 74 -4.47 -2.17 -5.06
C LEU A 74 -5.31 -3.40 -5.41
N ILE A 75 -6.33 -3.73 -4.62
CA ILE A 75 -7.30 -4.79 -4.94
C ILE A 75 -8.08 -4.41 -6.20
N ARG A 76 -8.54 -3.15 -6.30
CA ARG A 76 -9.24 -2.63 -7.51
C ARG A 76 -8.39 -2.72 -8.77
N GLU A 77 -7.07 -2.62 -8.63
CA GLU A 77 -6.09 -2.71 -9.73
C GLU A 77 -5.68 -4.16 -10.05
N GLY A 78 -6.35 -5.14 -9.43
CA GLY A 78 -6.16 -6.57 -9.70
C GLY A 78 -4.95 -7.18 -9.01
N VAL A 79 -4.40 -6.54 -7.97
CA VAL A 79 -3.38 -7.18 -7.14
C VAL A 79 -4.03 -8.31 -6.32
N PRO A 80 -3.46 -9.52 -6.29
CA PRO A 80 -4.01 -10.62 -5.51
C PRO A 80 -4.09 -10.29 -4.02
N TYR A 81 -5.24 -10.58 -3.41
CA TYR A 81 -5.45 -10.42 -1.96
C TYR A 81 -4.38 -11.13 -1.12
N GLU A 82 -4.06 -12.38 -1.45
CA GLU A 82 -3.03 -13.16 -0.74
C GLU A 82 -1.64 -12.51 -0.81
N LEU A 83 -1.34 -11.82 -1.92
CA LEU A 83 -0.08 -11.08 -2.03
C LEU A 83 -0.07 -9.88 -1.09
N LEU A 84 -1.15 -9.08 -1.08
CA LEU A 84 -1.25 -7.93 -0.18
C LEU A 84 -1.25 -8.33 1.29
N LYS A 85 -1.92 -9.43 1.63
CA LYS A 85 -1.91 -10.01 2.98
C LYS A 85 -0.52 -10.47 3.44
N SER A 86 0.34 -10.84 2.49
CA SER A 86 1.73 -11.26 2.78
C SER A 86 2.70 -10.09 3.03
N LEU A 87 2.27 -8.85 2.77
CA LEU A 87 3.10 -7.68 3.01
C LEU A 87 3.32 -7.50 4.51
N LYS A 88 4.54 -7.14 4.89
CA LYS A 88 4.85 -6.73 6.26
C LYS A 88 4.63 -5.23 6.37
N ILE A 89 3.84 -4.79 7.35
CA ILE A 89 3.65 -3.38 7.65
C ILE A 89 4.47 -3.06 8.91
N LYS A 90 5.39 -2.10 8.81
CA LYS A 90 6.10 -1.50 9.94
C LYS A 90 5.50 -0.11 10.15
N THR A 91 5.00 0.14 11.35
CA THR A 91 4.33 1.37 11.76
C THR A 91 4.45 1.49 13.28
N ASP A 92 5.69 1.69 13.75
CA ASP A 92 6.00 1.73 15.18
C ASP A 92 5.50 3.05 15.81
N GLU A 93 5.37 4.12 15.01
CA GLU A 93 4.88 5.43 15.45
C GLU A 93 3.35 5.47 15.60
N GLU A 94 2.62 4.76 14.73
CA GLU A 94 1.15 4.66 14.71
C GLU A 94 0.73 3.17 14.49
N PRO A 95 0.78 2.31 15.53
CA PRO A 95 0.55 0.87 15.41
C PRO A 95 -0.82 0.47 14.82
N GLU A 96 -1.85 1.28 15.07
CA GLU A 96 -3.22 1.09 14.60
C GLU A 96 -3.34 1.03 13.08
N LEU A 97 -2.45 1.72 12.34
CA LEU A 97 -2.48 1.75 10.88
C LEU A 97 -2.31 0.35 10.28
N ALA A 98 -1.62 -0.55 10.97
CA ALA A 98 -1.43 -1.92 10.49
C ALA A 98 -2.76 -2.68 10.40
N ASP A 99 -3.70 -2.43 11.32
CA ASP A 99 -5.01 -3.08 11.31
C ASP A 99 -5.97 -2.37 10.37
N GLU A 100 -5.97 -1.03 10.32
CA GLU A 100 -6.75 -0.27 9.34
C GLU A 100 -6.41 -0.67 7.89
N ILE A 101 -5.12 -0.82 7.57
CA ILE A 101 -4.68 -1.26 6.23
C ILE A 101 -5.21 -2.65 5.90
N LYS A 102 -5.17 -3.59 6.85
CA LYS A 102 -5.71 -4.94 6.63
C LYS A 102 -7.22 -4.90 6.40
N GLU A 103 -7.94 -4.07 7.15
CA GLU A 103 -9.37 -3.86 7.00
C GLU A 103 -9.69 -3.29 5.60
N TYR A 104 -9.02 -2.22 5.17
CA TYR A 104 -9.25 -1.66 3.83
C TYR A 104 -8.98 -2.66 2.70
N ILE A 105 -7.94 -3.48 2.82
CA ILE A 105 -7.65 -4.54 1.85
C ILE A 105 -8.76 -5.61 1.86
N TYR A 106 -9.20 -6.02 3.05
CA TYR A 106 -10.19 -7.07 3.21
C TYR A 106 -11.59 -6.64 2.76
N ASP A 107 -12.02 -5.44 3.14
CA ASP A 107 -13.29 -4.84 2.74
C ASP A 107 -13.39 -4.72 1.22
N GLU A 108 -12.31 -4.28 0.56
CA GLU A 108 -12.32 -4.18 -0.89
C GLU A 108 -12.33 -5.56 -1.57
N TYR A 109 -11.60 -6.53 -1.01
CA TYR A 109 -11.62 -7.90 -1.50
C TYR A 109 -13.02 -8.54 -1.41
N LEU A 110 -13.78 -8.25 -0.34
CA LEU A 110 -15.15 -8.76 -0.19
C LEU A 110 -16.12 -8.19 -1.23
N LYS A 111 -15.92 -6.95 -1.69
CA LYS A 111 -16.78 -6.32 -2.72
C LYS A 111 -16.61 -6.93 -4.11
N LEU A 112 -15.47 -7.57 -4.38
CA LEU A 112 -15.14 -8.16 -5.70
C LEU A 112 -15.48 -9.65 -5.79
N LYS A 113 -16.03 -10.26 -4.73
CA LYS A 113 -16.55 -11.63 -4.73
C LYS A 113 -18.00 -11.68 -5.16
#